data_AF-A0A543PJX5-F1
#
_entry.id   AF-A0A543PJX5-F1
#
_cell.length_a   1.000
_cell.length_b   1.000
_cell.length_c   1.000
_cell.angle_alpha   90.00
_cell.angle_beta   90.00
_cell.angle_gamma   90.00
#
_symmetry.space_group_name_H-M   'P 1'
#
loop_
_entity.id
_entity.type
_entity.pdbx_description
1 polymer ?
#
loop_
_entity_poly.entity_id
_entity_poly.type
_entity_poly.pdbx_seq_one_letter_code
_entity_poly.pdbx_strand_id
1 'polypeptide(L)'
;MVTRRPTWLRLTILLAAASAGCTQSVAEMPVSHRGDVAVPSYAGVAGAPPYCARLAGSTALPGIPTAVGLLAGDPGNVEAEVDLTAAIDELRAVLDDVRPALDDAVGELVAALTAARDQGLTEAVRDDISAGLDELGTLVQPACGFPT
;
A
#
# COMPACT_ATOMS: atom_id res chain seq x y z
N MET A 1 -25.60 27.03 -71.47
CA MET A 1 -26.52 27.55 -70.43
C MET A 1 -25.71 27.63 -69.13
N VAL A 2 -25.06 28.72 -68.72
CA VAL A 2 -25.55 30.07 -68.31
C VAL A 2 -26.61 29.95 -67.20
N THR A 3 -26.19 29.83 -65.94
CA THR A 3 -26.00 30.85 -64.85
C THR A 3 -27.16 30.89 -63.84
N ARG A 4 -26.85 30.71 -62.55
CA ARG A 4 -27.09 31.71 -61.48
C ARG A 4 -26.47 31.29 -60.13
N ARG A 5 -25.43 32.04 -59.73
CA ARG A 5 -25.08 32.42 -58.33
C ARG A 5 -26.14 33.46 -57.85
N PRO A 6 -26.28 33.93 -56.58
CA PRO A 6 -25.25 34.19 -55.54
C PRO A 6 -25.66 33.84 -54.07
N THR A 7 -24.72 33.52 -53.18
CA THR A 7 -23.93 34.41 -52.28
C THR A 7 -24.75 35.09 -51.17
N TRP A 8 -24.48 34.70 -49.92
CA TRP A 8 -24.61 35.39 -48.62
C TRP A 8 -25.02 34.33 -47.58
N LEU A 9 -24.41 34.16 -46.43
CA LEU A 9 -23.41 34.93 -45.71
C LEU A 9 -22.81 33.96 -44.68
N ARG A 10 -21.48 33.96 -44.57
CA ARG A 10 -20.73 33.98 -43.31
C ARG A 10 -21.29 33.15 -42.13
N LEU A 11 -20.57 32.10 -41.74
CA LEU A 11 -19.83 32.19 -40.47
C LEU A 11 -18.68 31.17 -40.43
N THR A 12 -17.48 31.70 -40.57
CA THR A 12 -16.20 31.14 -40.14
C THR A 12 -16.25 30.75 -38.66
N ILE A 13 -15.94 29.49 -38.35
CA ILE A 13 -15.22 29.14 -37.12
C ILE A 13 -14.07 28.24 -37.54
N LEU A 14 -12.87 28.82 -37.52
CA LEU A 14 -11.62 28.08 -37.46
C LEU A 14 -11.60 27.29 -36.15
N LEU A 15 -11.27 26.00 -36.22
CA LEU A 15 -10.48 25.39 -35.16
C LEU A 15 -9.56 24.34 -35.76
N ALA A 16 -8.36 24.79 -36.10
CA ALA A 16 -7.21 23.92 -36.27
C ALA A 16 -6.83 23.41 -34.86
N ALA A 17 -6.96 22.11 -34.65
CA ALA A 17 -6.22 21.42 -33.60
C ALA A 17 -5.43 20.32 -34.29
N ALA A 18 -4.12 20.56 -34.37
CA ALA A 18 -3.15 19.58 -34.83
C ALA A 18 -3.26 18.33 -33.95
N SER A 19 -3.67 17.21 -34.56
CA SER A 19 -3.41 15.89 -33.99
C SER A 19 -1.92 15.60 -34.20
N ALA A 20 -1.09 16.17 -33.34
CA ALA A 20 0.28 15.72 -33.17
C ALA A 20 0.20 14.28 -32.63
N GLY A 21 0.55 13.33 -33.50
CA GLY A 21 0.90 12.00 -33.05
C GLY A 21 2.11 12.11 -32.14
N CYS A 22 1.94 11.73 -30.88
CA CYS A 22 3.02 11.34 -30.00
C CYS A 22 2.61 10.03 -29.34
N THR A 23 3.14 8.95 -29.91
CA THR A 23 3.44 7.69 -29.26
C THR A 23 3.95 7.96 -27.84
N GLN A 24 3.21 7.50 -26.83
CA GLN A 24 3.80 6.99 -25.60
C GLN A 24 2.94 5.81 -25.14
N SER A 25 3.29 4.61 -25.62
CA SER A 25 3.09 3.43 -24.80
C SER A 25 4.04 3.58 -23.62
N VAL A 26 3.61 4.31 -22.60
CA VAL A 26 4.23 4.20 -21.28
C VAL A 26 3.89 2.79 -20.85
N ALA A 27 4.87 1.90 -20.94
CA ALA A 27 4.88 0.77 -20.04
C ALA A 27 4.81 1.41 -18.65
N GLU A 28 3.62 1.38 -18.04
CA GLU A 28 3.45 1.63 -16.62
C GLU A 28 4.38 0.62 -15.94
N MET A 29 5.58 1.10 -15.62
CA MET A 29 6.42 0.46 -14.63
C MET A 29 5.54 0.38 -13.39
N PRO A 30 5.49 -0.76 -12.70
CA PRO A 30 4.80 -0.84 -11.42
C PRO A 30 5.32 0.31 -10.56
N VAL A 31 4.39 1.16 -10.13
CA VAL A 31 4.67 2.28 -9.25
C VAL A 31 5.17 1.65 -7.96
N SER A 32 6.49 1.55 -7.82
CA SER A 32 7.13 1.18 -6.58
C SER A 32 6.64 2.17 -5.52
N HIS A 33 5.80 1.70 -4.60
CA HIS A 33 5.23 2.48 -3.50
C HIS A 33 6.36 2.82 -2.53
N ARG A 34 7.16 3.82 -2.91
CA ARG A 34 8.33 4.26 -2.14
C ARG A 34 7.87 5.21 -1.03
N GLY A 35 7.36 4.60 0.05
CA GLY A 35 7.57 5.02 1.44
C GLY A 35 6.79 6.23 1.95
N ASP A 36 5.47 6.12 2.02
CA ASP A 36 4.74 6.79 3.10
C ASP A 36 5.00 6.01 4.40
N VAL A 37 5.44 6.70 5.45
CA VAL A 37 5.57 6.07 6.78
C VAL A 37 4.18 5.74 7.32
N ALA A 38 4.07 4.72 8.18
CA ALA A 38 2.80 4.22 8.67
C ALA A 38 1.99 5.29 9.42
N VAL A 39 2.67 6.16 10.17
CA VAL A 39 2.02 7.25 10.91
C VAL A 39 2.82 8.55 10.76
N PRO A 40 2.62 9.32 9.68
CA PRO A 40 3.43 10.51 9.36
C PRO A 40 3.33 11.64 10.39
N SER A 41 2.21 11.72 11.12
CA SER A 41 1.96 12.74 12.14
C SER A 41 2.42 12.32 13.54
N TYR A 42 3.04 11.15 13.68
CA TYR A 42 3.44 10.65 15.00
C TYR A 42 4.64 11.42 15.56
N ALA A 43 4.43 12.08 16.70
CA ALA A 43 5.48 12.81 17.43
C ALA A 43 5.99 12.08 18.69
N GLY A 44 5.37 10.94 19.05
CA GLY A 44 5.66 10.24 20.30
C GLY A 44 5.03 10.88 21.53
N VAL A 45 4.56 10.05 22.47
CA VAL A 45 4.21 10.50 23.82
C VAL A 45 5.41 10.39 24.74
N ALA A 46 5.48 11.25 25.78
CA ALA A 46 6.57 11.19 26.75
C ALA A 46 6.59 9.80 27.44
N GLY A 47 7.73 9.11 27.39
CA GLY A 47 7.87 7.75 27.92
C GLY A 47 7.35 6.64 27.00
N ALA A 48 7.00 6.96 25.74
CA ALA A 48 6.66 5.96 24.74
C ALA A 48 7.82 4.95 24.58
N PRO A 49 7.54 3.65 24.50
CA PRO A 49 8.53 2.65 24.18
C PRO A 49 9.20 2.89 22.82
N PRO A 50 10.47 2.48 22.64
CA PRO A 50 11.22 2.69 21.40
C PRO A 50 10.56 2.03 20.18
N TYR A 51 9.89 0.88 20.37
CA TYR A 51 9.16 0.19 19.32
C TYR A 51 8.04 1.06 18.69
N CYS A 52 7.48 2.02 19.42
CA CYS A 52 6.44 2.91 18.88
C CYS A 52 6.95 3.80 17.76
N ALA A 53 8.18 4.31 17.87
CA ALA A 53 8.79 5.11 16.80
C ALA A 53 9.08 4.26 15.56
N ARG A 54 9.50 3.00 15.76
CA ARG A 54 9.74 2.05 14.67
C ARG A 54 8.43 1.68 13.95
N LEU A 55 7.37 1.39 14.68
CA LEU A 55 6.04 1.12 14.11
C LEU A 55 5.51 2.33 13.32
N ALA A 56 5.61 3.54 13.86
CA ALA A 56 5.18 4.74 13.14
C ALA A 56 6.00 5.04 11.89
N GLY A 57 7.30 4.75 11.94
CA GLY A 57 8.24 4.97 10.84
C GLY A 57 8.28 3.85 9.80
N SER A 58 7.56 2.75 10.03
CA SER A 58 7.46 1.63 9.09
C SER A 58 6.97 2.10 7.73
N THR A 59 7.55 1.56 6.66
CA THR A 59 7.12 1.88 5.28
C THR A 59 6.40 0.73 4.60
N ALA A 60 6.59 -0.50 5.08
CA ALA A 60 6.01 -1.69 4.48
C ALA A 60 4.69 -2.12 5.15
N LEU A 61 4.49 -1.84 6.44
CA LEU A 61 3.26 -2.24 7.15
C LEU A 61 1.97 -1.69 6.53
N PRO A 62 1.89 -0.42 6.09
CA PRO A 62 0.68 0.09 5.44
C PRO A 62 0.32 -0.64 4.14
N GLY A 63 1.29 -1.30 3.52
CA GLY A 63 1.12 -2.06 2.28
C GLY A 63 0.52 -3.45 2.47
N ILE A 64 0.50 -4.01 3.69
CA ILE A 64 0.04 -5.39 3.95
C ILE A 64 -1.36 -5.65 3.38
N PRO A 65 -2.41 -4.81 3.61
CA PRO A 65 -3.74 -5.10 3.09
C PRO A 65 -3.78 -5.16 1.56
N THR A 66 -3.03 -4.29 0.90
CA THR A 66 -2.92 -4.26 -0.57
C THR A 66 -2.22 -5.51 -1.09
N ALA A 67 -1.07 -5.87 -0.53
CA ALA A 67 -0.32 -7.06 -0.92
C ALA A 67 -1.14 -8.34 -0.73
N VAL A 68 -1.84 -8.47 0.40
CA VAL A 68 -2.78 -9.58 0.66
C VAL A 68 -3.91 -9.59 -0.38
N GLY A 69 -4.49 -8.42 -0.69
CA GLY A 69 -5.52 -8.30 -1.73
C GLY A 69 -5.03 -8.72 -3.12
N LEU A 70 -3.79 -8.39 -3.47
CA LEU A 70 -3.17 -8.80 -4.73
C LEU A 70 -2.96 -10.32 -4.78
N LEU A 71 -2.43 -10.92 -3.71
CA LEU A 71 -2.25 -12.38 -3.62
C LEU A 71 -3.58 -13.14 -3.63
N ALA A 72 -4.66 -12.52 -3.15
CA ALA A 72 -6.00 -13.10 -3.26
C ALA A 72 -6.49 -13.23 -4.71
N GLY A 73 -6.13 -12.26 -5.57
CA GLY A 73 -6.52 -12.23 -6.98
C GLY A 73 -5.52 -12.92 -7.90
N ASP A 74 -4.24 -12.93 -7.52
CA ASP A 74 -3.11 -13.49 -8.26
C ASP A 74 -2.09 -14.13 -7.28
N PRO A 75 -2.25 -15.42 -6.95
CA PRO A 75 -1.40 -16.12 -5.98
C PRO A 75 0.09 -16.25 -6.34
N GLY A 76 0.51 -15.79 -7.52
CA GLY A 76 1.91 -15.74 -7.95
C GLY A 76 2.43 -14.32 -8.14
N ASN A 77 1.76 -13.32 -7.55
CA ASN A 77 2.16 -11.92 -7.67
C ASN A 77 3.46 -11.66 -6.89
N VAL A 78 4.57 -11.67 -7.62
CA VAL A 78 5.93 -11.50 -7.07
C VAL A 78 6.10 -10.15 -6.36
N GLU A 79 5.44 -9.08 -6.84
CA GLU A 79 5.52 -7.77 -6.19
C GLU A 79 4.87 -7.81 -4.81
N ALA A 80 3.70 -8.43 -4.69
CA ALA A 80 3.02 -8.62 -3.41
C ALA A 80 3.81 -9.53 -2.45
N GLU A 81 4.46 -10.58 -2.95
CA GLU A 81 5.35 -11.43 -2.13
C GLU A 81 6.56 -10.65 -1.58
N VAL A 82 7.12 -9.75 -2.38
CA VAL A 82 8.22 -8.86 -1.97
C VAL A 82 7.75 -7.86 -0.92
N ASP A 83 6.58 -7.26 -1.11
CA ASP A 83 5.99 -6.32 -0.15
C ASP A 83 5.70 -7.00 1.19
N LEU A 84 5.15 -8.23 1.17
CA LEU A 84 4.98 -9.03 2.39
C LEU A 84 6.31 -9.36 3.07
N THR A 85 7.35 -9.66 2.30
CA THR A 85 8.68 -9.94 2.86
C THR A 85 9.25 -8.71 3.56
N ALA A 86 9.13 -7.52 2.96
CA ALA A 86 9.55 -6.27 3.58
C ALA A 86 8.78 -5.99 4.87
N ALA A 87 7.47 -6.21 4.87
CA ALA A 87 6.64 -6.04 6.06
C ALA A 87 7.02 -7.02 7.19
N ILE A 88 7.28 -8.28 6.85
CA ILE A 88 7.76 -9.30 7.80
C ILE A 88 9.09 -8.87 8.42
N ASP A 89 10.03 -8.37 7.63
CA ASP A 89 11.34 -7.93 8.14
C ASP A 89 11.23 -6.70 9.03
N GLU A 90 10.35 -5.74 8.71
CA GLU A 90 10.06 -4.61 9.59
C GLU A 90 9.41 -5.07 10.92
N LEU A 91 8.48 -6.02 10.89
CA LEU A 91 7.87 -6.60 12.11
C LEU A 91 8.89 -7.35 12.97
N ARG A 92 9.78 -8.14 12.37
CA ARG A 92 10.87 -8.81 13.10
C ARG A 92 11.81 -7.81 13.75
N ALA A 93 12.10 -6.71 13.08
CA ALA A 93 12.92 -5.67 13.65
C ALA A 93 12.20 -4.90 14.78
N VAL A 94 10.86 -4.89 14.80
CA VAL A 94 10.07 -4.46 15.95
C VAL A 94 10.19 -5.47 17.10
N LEU A 95 10.13 -6.78 16.82
CA LEU A 95 10.31 -7.86 17.82
C LEU A 95 11.61 -7.73 18.60
N ASP A 96 12.71 -7.38 17.93
CA ASP A 96 14.00 -7.14 18.59
C ASP A 96 13.95 -6.01 19.64
N ASP A 97 12.98 -5.09 19.54
CA ASP A 97 12.81 -3.93 20.40
C ASP A 97 11.69 -4.07 21.46
N VAL A 98 10.90 -5.16 21.47
CA VAL A 98 9.75 -5.32 22.39
C VAL A 98 10.00 -6.16 23.64
N ARG A 99 9.20 -5.84 24.68
CA ARG A 99 9.00 -6.66 25.88
C ARG A 99 8.09 -7.86 25.57
N PRO A 100 8.07 -8.92 26.42
CA PRO A 100 7.41 -10.21 26.14
C PRO A 100 5.91 -10.15 25.75
N ALA A 101 5.20 -9.07 26.07
CA ALA A 101 3.76 -8.96 25.81
C ALA A 101 3.40 -8.60 24.36
N LEU A 102 4.35 -8.13 23.54
CA LEU A 102 4.13 -7.91 22.10
C LEU A 102 4.71 -9.03 21.23
N ASP A 103 5.48 -9.93 21.84
CA ASP A 103 6.23 -10.99 21.16
C ASP A 103 5.28 -12.01 20.52
N ASP A 104 4.27 -12.46 21.27
CA ASP A 104 3.28 -13.42 20.77
C ASP A 104 2.46 -12.84 19.60
N ALA A 105 1.85 -11.65 19.78
CA ALA A 105 1.00 -11.05 18.75
C ALA A 105 1.75 -10.72 17.44
N VAL A 106 2.96 -10.16 17.55
CA VAL A 106 3.76 -9.87 16.35
C VAL A 106 4.32 -11.16 15.75
N GLY A 107 4.69 -12.15 16.57
CA GLY A 107 5.12 -13.47 16.11
C GLY A 107 4.04 -14.22 15.33
N GLU A 108 2.80 -14.20 15.81
CA GLU A 108 1.63 -14.79 15.15
C GLU A 108 1.34 -14.09 13.81
N LEU A 109 1.37 -12.75 13.80
CA LEU A 109 1.22 -11.99 12.55
C LEU A 109 2.32 -12.31 11.54
N VAL A 110 3.58 -12.40 11.97
CA VAL A 110 4.70 -12.80 11.10
C VAL A 110 4.51 -14.20 10.54
N ALA A 111 4.00 -15.13 11.35
CA ALA A 111 3.71 -16.50 10.91
C ALA A 111 2.60 -16.53 9.83
N ALA A 112 1.51 -15.79 10.04
CA ALA A 112 0.42 -15.69 9.09
C ALA A 112 0.85 -15.06 7.75
N LEU A 113 1.64 -13.97 7.79
CA LEU A 113 2.19 -13.33 6.59
C LEU A 113 3.17 -14.25 5.85
N THR A 114 3.98 -15.01 6.58
CA THR A 114 4.88 -16.01 6.00
C THR A 114 4.09 -17.13 5.33
N ALA A 115 3.00 -17.59 5.94
CA ALA A 115 2.11 -18.59 5.33
C ALA A 115 1.47 -18.06 4.05
N ALA A 116 0.99 -16.81 4.03
CA ALA A 116 0.44 -16.18 2.83
C ALA A 116 1.45 -16.15 1.67
N ARG A 117 2.71 -15.85 1.96
CA ARG A 117 3.80 -15.83 0.97
C ARG A 117 4.18 -17.24 0.49
N ASP A 118 4.41 -18.17 1.41
CA ASP A 118 5.03 -19.46 1.08
C ASP A 118 4.02 -20.52 0.61
N GLN A 119 2.79 -20.45 1.11
CA GLN A 119 1.76 -21.47 0.92
C GLN A 119 0.54 -20.94 0.15
N GLY A 120 0.49 -19.63 -0.09
CA GLY A 120 -0.62 -18.93 -0.70
C GLY A 120 -1.70 -18.51 0.29
N LEU A 121 -2.56 -17.59 -0.15
CA LEU A 121 -3.57 -16.98 0.69
C LEU A 121 -4.85 -17.84 0.76
N THR A 122 -5.06 -18.49 1.92
CA THR A 122 -6.32 -19.16 2.25
C THR A 122 -7.24 -18.24 3.06
N GLU A 123 -8.51 -18.62 3.22
CA GLU A 123 -9.46 -17.89 4.09
C GLU A 123 -8.96 -17.83 5.54
N ALA A 124 -8.48 -18.95 6.08
CA ALA A 124 -7.89 -19.01 7.42
C ALA A 124 -6.68 -18.07 7.56
N VAL A 125 -5.75 -18.08 6.59
CA VAL A 125 -4.57 -17.20 6.63
C VAL A 125 -4.97 -15.72 6.55
N ARG A 126 -6.00 -15.37 5.78
CA ARG A 126 -6.52 -14.01 5.72
C ARG A 126 -7.11 -13.57 7.06
N ASP A 127 -7.91 -14.43 7.68
CA ASP A 127 -8.52 -14.17 8.98
C ASP A 127 -7.44 -13.98 10.06
N ASP A 128 -6.40 -14.82 10.05
CA ASP A 128 -5.26 -14.72 10.96
C ASP A 128 -4.49 -13.39 10.78
N ILE A 129 -4.25 -12.96 9.53
CA ILE A 129 -3.60 -11.66 9.26
C ILE A 129 -4.45 -10.51 9.77
N SER A 130 -5.76 -10.51 9.49
CA SER A 130 -6.67 -9.45 9.95
C SER A 130 -6.75 -9.40 11.48
N ALA A 131 -6.89 -10.56 12.14
CA ALA A 131 -6.89 -10.64 13.59
C ALA A 131 -5.57 -10.15 14.21
N GLY A 132 -4.43 -10.55 13.64
CA GLY A 132 -3.12 -10.13 14.12
C GLY A 132 -2.87 -8.62 13.98
N LEU A 133 -3.33 -8.00 12.90
CA LEU A 133 -3.26 -6.54 12.72
C LEU A 133 -4.14 -5.78 13.74
N ASP A 134 -5.36 -6.26 13.98
CA ASP A 134 -6.29 -5.67 14.95
C ASP A 134 -5.77 -5.80 16.39
N GLU A 135 -5.23 -6.98 16.74
CA GLU A 135 -4.62 -7.23 18.04
C GLU A 135 -3.37 -6.36 18.25
N LEU A 136 -2.49 -6.29 17.25
CA LEU A 136 -1.33 -5.41 17.29
C LEU A 136 -1.75 -3.96 17.56
N GLY A 137 -2.75 -3.46 16.82
CA GLY A 137 -3.34 -2.14 17.04
C GLY A 137 -3.83 -1.95 18.48
N THR A 138 -4.58 -2.91 19.01
CA THR A 138 -5.12 -2.88 20.38
C THR A 138 -4.03 -2.82 21.45
N LEU A 139 -2.94 -3.58 21.26
CA LEU A 139 -1.84 -3.65 22.21
C LEU A 139 -0.95 -2.40 22.18
N VAL A 140 -0.68 -1.84 21.00
CA VAL A 140 0.25 -0.71 20.86
C VAL A 140 -0.44 0.62 21.14
N GLN A 141 -1.74 0.74 20.90
CA GLN A 141 -2.46 2.01 20.99
C GLN A 141 -2.36 2.70 22.37
N PRO A 142 -2.51 2.00 23.51
CA PRO A 142 -2.38 2.62 24.83
C PRO A 142 -0.97 3.11 25.15
N ALA A 143 0.06 2.45 24.60
CA ALA A 143 1.46 2.73 24.87
C ALA A 143 2.05 3.78 23.92
N CYS A 144 1.63 3.75 22.66
CA CYS A 144 2.13 4.62 21.61
C CYS A 144 1.26 5.86 21.41
N GLY A 145 -0.06 5.76 21.58
CA GLY A 145 -0.97 6.89 21.38
C GLY A 145 -0.99 7.35 19.92
N PHE A 146 -1.08 6.42 18.97
CA PHE A 146 -1.16 6.77 17.55
C PHE A 146 -2.47 7.54 17.27
N PRO A 147 -2.45 8.52 16.35
CA PRO A 147 -3.64 9.24 15.92
C PRO A 147 -4.64 8.28 15.26
N THR A 148 -5.93 8.46 15.60
CA THR A 148 -7.08 7.73 15.07
C THR A 148 -7.96 8.61 14.20
#